data_AF-A0A9E5RGI8-F1
#
_entry.id   AF-A0A9E5RGI8-F1
#
_cell.length_a   1.000
_cell.length_b   1.000
_cell.length_c   1.000
_cell.angle_alpha   90.00
_cell.angle_beta   90.00
_cell.angle_gamma   90.00
#
_symmetry.space_group_name_H-M   'P 1'
#
loop_
_entity.id
_entity.type
_entity.pdbx_description
1 polymer ?
#
loop_
_entity_poly.entity_id
_entity_poly.type
_entity_poly.pdbx_seq_one_letter_code
_entity_poly.pdbx_strand_id
1 'polypeptide(L)' 'MSELTVTLSNTAHKTLIELAETSGETMQMILDKAIESYRRHIFLEQANQAFAALRQNEELWQDELAERELWDQAIAD' A
#
# COMPACT_ATOMS: atom_id res chain seq x y z
N MET A 1 -4.02 8.73 26.42
CA MET A 1 -3.61 7.72 25.41
C MET A 1 -2.43 6.96 25.98
N SER A 2 -2.37 5.65 25.78
CA SER A 2 -1.25 4.83 26.26
C SER A 2 0.03 5.21 25.53
N GLU A 3 1.11 5.48 26.24
CA GLU A 3 2.43 5.62 25.61
C GLU A 3 2.91 4.22 25.21
N LEU A 4 3.20 4.05 23.93
CA LEU A 4 3.77 2.82 23.36
C LEU A 4 5.19 3.12 22.91
N THR A 5 6.14 2.29 23.34
CA THR A 5 7.55 2.42 22.95
C THR A 5 7.91 1.33 21.97
N VAL A 6 8.51 1.70 20.84
CA VAL A 6 9.07 0.78 19.85
C VAL A 6 10.58 0.97 19.74
N THR A 7 11.31 -0.12 19.56
CA THR A 7 12.76 -0.07 19.36
C THR A 7 13.08 0.20 17.89
N LEU A 8 13.91 1.20 17.63
CA LEU A 8 14.39 1.55 16.29
C LEU A 8 15.91 1.42 16.23
N SER A 9 16.45 1.13 15.04
CA SER A 9 17.89 1.25 14.83
C SER A 9 18.31 2.73 14.92
N ASN A 10 19.58 2.99 15.28
CA ASN A 10 20.10 4.36 15.33
C ASN A 10 19.94 5.09 13.99
N THR A 11 20.11 4.37 12.87
CA THR A 11 19.93 4.94 11.53
C THR A 11 18.47 5.32 11.27
N ALA A 12 17.51 4.42 11.56
CA ALA A 12 16.10 4.70 11.37
C ALA A 12 15.61 5.87 12.24
N HIS A 13 16.09 5.95 13.48
CA HIS A 13 15.79 7.07 14.38
C HIS A 13 16.31 8.41 13.84
N LYS A 14 17.54 8.46 13.31
CA LYS A 14 18.08 9.68 12.67
C LYS A 14 17.25 10.10 11.46
N THR A 15 16.91 9.15 10.59
CA THR A 15 16.06 9.44 9.43
C THR A 15 14.67 9.94 9.85
N LEU A 16 14.09 9.39 10.92
CA LEU A 16 12.81 9.85 11.46
C LEU A 16 12.88 11.32 11.93
N ILE A 17 13.98 11.70 12.59
CA ILE A 17 14.23 13.09 13.00
C ILE A 17 14.34 14.00 11.77
N GLU A 18 15.17 13.65 10.79
CA GLU A 18 15.36 14.45 9.57
C GLU A 18 14.05 14.64 8.79
N LEU A 19 13.21 13.61 8.71
CA LEU A 19 11.89 13.68 8.09
C LEU A 19 10.94 14.59 8.86
N ALA A 20 10.93 14.51 10.19
CA ALA A 20 10.12 15.38 11.04
C ALA A 20 10.54 16.86 10.88
N GLU A 21 11.84 17.14 10.92
CA GLU A 21 12.39 18.50 10.74
C GLU A 21 12.06 19.08 9.36
N THR A 22 12.21 18.28 8.30
CA THR A 22 11.98 18.72 6.92
C THR A 22 10.49 18.93 6.61
N SER A 23 9.62 18.09 7.17
CA SER A 23 8.17 18.16 6.92
C SER A 23 7.45 19.14 7.85
N GLY A 24 8.05 19.51 8.98
CA GLY A 24 7.39 20.26 10.06
C GLY A 24 6.38 19.43 10.86
N GLU A 25 6.37 18.11 10.68
CA GLU A 25 5.47 17.20 11.37
C GLU A 25 6.13 16.55 12.58
N THR A 26 5.31 16.01 13.49
CA THR A 26 5.84 15.26 14.62
C THR A 26 6.40 13.90 14.17
N MET A 27 7.40 13.37 14.89
CA MET A 27 7.91 12.02 14.65
C MET A 27 6.80 10.95 14.68
N GLN A 28 5.79 11.14 15.54
CA GLN A 28 4.63 10.23 15.60
C GLN A 28 3.83 10.25 14.29
N MET A 29 3.52 11.44 13.76
CA MET A 29 2.80 11.56 12.49
C MET A 29 3.58 10.96 11.32
N ILE A 30 4.90 11.16 11.29
CA ILE A 30 5.75 10.55 10.26
C ILE A 30 5.75 9.02 10.38
N LEU A 31 5.83 8.50 11.61
CA LEU A 31 5.80 7.05 11.84
C LEU A 31 4.44 6.45 11.42
N ASP A 32 3.32 7.09 11.77
CA ASP A 32 1.98 6.66 11.37
C ASP A 32 1.84 6.63 9.85
N LYS A 33 2.31 7.68 9.16
CA LYS A 33 2.31 7.75 7.69
C LYS A 33 3.20 6.68 7.06
N ALA A 34 4.38 6.43 7.62
CA ALA A 34 5.30 5.42 7.12
C ALA A 34 4.70 4.01 7.23
N ILE A 35 4.06 3.70 8.37
CA ILE A 35 3.37 2.42 8.58
C ILE A 35 2.23 2.26 7.59
N GLU A 36 1.39 3.29 7.42
CA GLU A 36 0.28 3.24 6.46
C GLU A 36 0.76 3.10 5.01
N SER A 37 1.85 3.78 4.65
CA SER A 37 2.47 3.64 3.32
C SER A 37 2.95 2.20 3.09
N TYR A 38 3.65 1.61 4.07
CA TYR A 38 4.14 0.24 3.96
C TYR A 38 3.00 -0.79 3.92
N ARG A 39 1.93 -0.58 4.72
CA ARG A 39 0.71 -1.40 4.67
C ARG A 39 0.07 -1.37 3.28
N ARG A 40 -0.07 -0.19 2.67
CA ARG A 40 -0.62 -0.04 1.31
C ARG A 40 0.27 -0.67 0.25
N HIS A 41 1.58 -0.54 0.39
CA HIS A 41 2.54 -1.17 -0.50
C HIS A 41 2.39 -2.69 -0.49
N ILE A 42 2.38 -3.32 0.69
CA ILE A 42 2.16 -4.77 0.83
C ILE A 42 0.82 -5.18 0.22
N PHE A 43 -0.24 -4.43 0.48
CA PHE A 43 -1.57 -4.71 -0.07
C PHE A 43 -1.56 -4.74 -1.61
N LEU A 44 -0.92 -3.74 -2.25
CA LEU A 44 -0.81 -3.67 -3.70
C LEU A 44 0.06 -4.80 -4.27
N GLU A 45 1.15 -5.16 -3.60
CA GLU A 45 1.98 -6.30 -4.01
C GLU A 45 1.17 -7.61 -4.00
N GLN A 46 0.38 -7.84 -2.95
CA GLN A 46 -0.48 -9.02 -2.86
C GLN A 46 -1.56 -9.05 -3.95
N ALA A 47 -2.21 -7.90 -4.21
CA ALA A 47 -3.19 -7.77 -5.27
C ALA A 47 -2.57 -8.06 -6.66
N ASN A 48 -1.39 -7.51 -6.92
CA ASN A 48 -0.65 -7.75 -8.17
C ASN A 48 -0.26 -9.22 -8.33
N GLN A 49 0.19 -9.88 -7.25
CA GLN A 49 0.52 -11.30 -7.27
C GLN A 49 -0.71 -12.17 -7.55
N ALA A 50 -1.84 -11.88 -6.89
CA ALA A 50 -3.10 -12.57 -7.14
C ALA A 50 -3.57 -12.40 -8.59
N PHE A 51 -3.47 -11.19 -9.13
CA PHE A 51 -3.83 -10.90 -10.52
C PHE A 51 -2.89 -11.56 -11.54
N ALA A 52 -1.59 -11.62 -11.23
CA ALA A 52 -0.63 -12.36 -12.05
C ALA A 52 -0.91 -13.87 -12.05
N ALA A 53 -1.32 -14.43 -10.90
CA ALA A 53 -1.74 -15.82 -10.81
C ALA A 53 -3.04 -16.09 -11.58
N LEU A 54 -4.02 -15.16 -11.50
CA LEU A 54 -5.27 -15.21 -12.28
C LEU A 54 -4.98 -15.28 -13.78
N ARG A 55 -4.10 -14.41 -14.29
CA ARG A 55 -3.69 -14.37 -15.71
C ARG A 55 -3.03 -15.64 -16.23
N GLN A 56 -2.47 -16.48 -15.35
CA GLN A 56 -1.88 -17.75 -15.75
C GLN A 56 -2.92 -18.86 -15.88
N ASN A 57 -4.15 -18.64 -15.41
CA ASN A 57 -5.28 -19.54 -15.59
C ASN A 57 -6.16 -19.01 -16.73
N GLU A 58 -6.04 -19.62 -17.91
CA GLU A 58 -6.75 -19.17 -19.12
C GLU A 58 -8.27 -19.08 -18.92
N GLU A 59 -8.89 -20.07 -18.28
CA GLU A 59 -10.34 -20.08 -18.04
C GLU A 59 -10.78 -18.89 -17.21
N LEU A 60 -10.18 -18.72 -16.02
CA LEU A 60 -10.51 -17.61 -15.13
C LEU A 60 -10.11 -16.23 -15.71
N TRP A 61 -9.11 -16.20 -16.57
CA TRP A 61 -8.69 -14.96 -17.25
C TRP A 61 -9.72 -14.53 -18.30
N GLN A 62 -10.29 -15.46 -19.06
CA GLN A 62 -11.37 -15.14 -20.00
C GLN A 62 -12.62 -14.64 -19.27
N ASP A 63 -12.95 -15.22 -18.11
CA ASP A 63 -14.05 -14.75 -17.27
C ASP A 63 -13.83 -13.29 -16.79
N GLU A 64 -12.62 -12.96 -16.33
CA GLU A 64 -12.27 -11.59 -15.92
C GLU A 64 -12.38 -10.59 -17.08
N LEU A 65 -11.90 -10.96 -18.27
CA LEU A 65 -11.99 -10.11 -19.46
C LEU A 65 -13.44 -9.87 -19.88
N ALA A 66 -14.28 -10.90 -19.81
CA ALA A 66 -15.71 -10.77 -20.10
C ALA A 66 -16.40 -9.85 -19.10
N GLU A 67 -16.09 -9.96 -17.81
CA GLU A 67 -16.58 -9.03 -16.78
C GLU A 67 -16.12 -7.59 -17.06
N ARG A 68 -14.84 -7.40 -17.37
CA ARG A 68 -14.26 -6.08 -17.65
C ARG A 68 -14.94 -5.40 -18.84
N GLU A 69 -15.19 -6.13 -19.93
CA GLU A 69 -15.89 -5.61 -21.11
C GLU A 69 -17.31 -5.15 -20.77
N LEU A 70 -18.02 -5.87 -19.89
CA LEU A 70 -19.35 -5.45 -19.41
C LEU A 70 -19.29 -4.14 -18.61
N TRP A 71 -18.27 -3.95 -17.79
CA TRP A 71 -18.08 -2.71 -17.03
C TRP A 71 -17.65 -1.54 -17.92
N ASP A 72 -16.81 -1.77 -18.93
CA ASP A 72 -16.38 -0.72 -19.86
C ASP A 72 -17.58 -0.13 -20.64
N GLN A 73 -18.62 -0.93 -20.90
CA GLN A 73 -19.85 -0.45 -21.52
C GLN A 73 -20.65 0.51 -20.61
N ALA A 74 -20.48 0.44 -19.29
CA ALA A 74 -21.16 1.30 -18.32
C ALA A 74 -20.44 2.65 -18.07
N ILE A 75 -19.31 2.93 -18.74
CA ILE A 75 -18.54 4.17 -18.55
C ILE A 75 -19.28 5.43 -19.04
N ALA A 76 -20.26 5.28 -19.92
CA ALA A 76 -21.00 6.39 -20.52
C ALA A 76 -22.27 6.83 -19.76
N ASP A 77 -22.65 6.12 -18.69
CA ASP A 77 -23.81 6.40 -17.82
C ASP A 77 -23.45 7.29 -16.61
#